data_AF-A0A0F7JW14-F1
#
_entry.id   AF-A0A0F7JW14-F1
#
_cell.length_a   1.000
_cell.length_b   1.000
_cell.length_c   1.000
_cell.angle_alpha   90.00
_cell.angle_beta   90.00
_cell.angle_gamma   90.00
#
_symmetry.space_group_name_H-M   'P 1'
#
loop_
_entity.id
_entity.type
_entity.pdbx_description
1 polymer ?
#
loop_
_entity_poly.entity_id
_entity_poly.type
_entity_poly.pdbx_seq_one_letter_code
_entity_poly.pdbx_strand_id
1 'polypeptide(L)' 'MLGETHDILHEFPDLEGTIRKLRQEDTEFAGLMEKHDSLDDEIRNLEELNQPIDDLKMEELKKTRALLKDQIYQYLRDNK' A
#
# COMPACT_ATOMS: atom_id res chain seq x y z
N MET A 1 -6.76 9.48 16.22
CA MET A 1 -5.78 8.38 16.40
C MET A 1 -5.44 7.88 15.02
N LEU A 2 -4.18 7.57 14.79
CA LEU A 2 -3.54 7.08 13.58
C LEU A 2 -4.11 5.70 13.14
N GLY A 3 -5.44 5.63 12.94
CA GLY A 3 -6.24 4.41 12.97
C GLY A 3 -7.12 4.20 11.73
N GLU A 4 -6.80 4.87 10.62
CA GLU A 4 -7.20 4.38 9.32
C GLU A 4 -5.95 3.75 8.71
N THR A 5 -5.74 2.48 9.01
CA THR A 5 -4.79 1.64 8.28
C THR A 5 -5.21 1.70 6.81
N HIS A 6 -4.38 2.30 5.94
CA HIS A 6 -4.51 2.19 4.47
C HIS A 6 -4.10 0.78 4.04
N ASP A 7 -4.74 -0.20 4.67
CA ASP A 7 -4.57 -1.59 4.36
C ASP A 7 -5.42 -1.87 3.12
N ILE A 8 -4.83 -2.53 2.14
CA ILE A 8 -5.51 -2.93 0.90
C ILE A 8 -6.79 -3.70 1.22
N LEU A 9 -6.82 -4.43 2.34
CA LEU A 9 -8.00 -5.13 2.86
C LEU A 9 -9.18 -4.19 3.16
N HIS A 10 -8.91 -3.00 3.70
CA HIS A 10 -9.92 -1.97 3.98
C HIS A 10 -10.38 -1.24 2.72
N GLU A 11 -9.48 -1.03 1.75
CA GLU A 11 -9.85 -0.42 0.46
C GLU A 11 -10.65 -1.37 -0.44
N PHE A 12 -10.43 -2.68 -0.31
CA PHE A 12 -11.09 -3.70 -1.13
C PHE A 12 -11.70 -4.84 -0.27
N PRO A 13 -12.70 -4.54 0.58
CA PRO A 13 -13.28 -5.54 1.48
C PRO A 13 -13.95 -6.69 0.74
N ASP A 14 -14.50 -6.43 -0.45
CA ASP A 14 -15.14 -7.42 -1.33
C ASP A 14 -14.13 -8.44 -1.89
N LEU A 15 -12.83 -8.09 -1.89
CA LEU A 15 -11.74 -8.91 -2.41
C LEU A 15 -10.87 -9.51 -1.30
N GLU A 16 -11.27 -9.40 -0.02
CA GLU A 16 -10.50 -9.93 1.12
C GLU A 16 -10.11 -11.41 0.93
N GLY A 17 -11.04 -12.22 0.43
CA GLY A 17 -10.79 -13.64 0.17
C GLY A 17 -9.66 -13.84 -0.85
N THR A 18 -9.68 -13.09 -1.95
CA THR A 18 -8.64 -13.11 -2.99
C THR A 18 -7.32 -12.56 -2.47
N ILE A 19 -7.34 -11.46 -1.71
CA ILE A 19 -6.14 -10.86 -1.10
C ILE A 19 -5.45 -11.87 -0.19
N ARG A 20 -6.18 -12.52 0.72
CA ARG A 20 -5.61 -13.51 1.65
C ARG A 20 -5.08 -14.74 0.93
N LYS A 21 -5.74 -15.15 -0.15
CA LYS A 21 -5.32 -16.26 -1.00
C LYS A 21 -4.02 -15.93 -1.74
N LEU A 22 -3.99 -14.81 -2.46
CA LEU A 22 -2.80 -14.34 -3.18
C LEU A 22 -1.63 -14.06 -2.24
N ARG A 23 -1.87 -13.51 -1.05
CA ARG A 23 -0.80 -13.28 -0.07
C ARG A 23 -0.10 -14.57 0.37
N GLN A 24 -0.78 -15.72 0.29
CA GLN A 24 -0.22 -17.03 0.65
C GLN A 24 0.35 -17.78 -0.56
N GLU A 25 -0.30 -17.66 -1.72
CA GLU A 25 0.06 -18.40 -2.92
C GLU A 25 1.03 -17.64 -3.85
N ASP A 26 1.04 -16.32 -3.78
CA ASP A 26 1.81 -15.43 -4.66
C ASP A 26 2.77 -14.54 -3.86
N THR A 27 4.05 -14.91 -3.90
CA THR A 27 5.12 -14.21 -3.18
C THR A 27 5.32 -12.77 -3.69
N GLU A 28 5.08 -12.53 -4.99
CA GLU A 28 5.18 -11.19 -5.57
C GLU A 28 4.10 -10.26 -4.99
N PHE A 29 2.86 -10.75 -4.89
CA PHE A 29 1.74 -10.04 -4.27
C PHE A 29 2.00 -9.77 -2.79
N ALA A 30 2.51 -10.76 -2.05
CA ALA A 30 2.89 -10.58 -0.66
C ALA A 30 3.96 -9.47 -0.50
N GLY A 31 4.96 -9.44 -1.38
CA GLY A 31 5.99 -8.40 -1.39
C GLY A 31 5.45 -7.02 -1.79
N LEU A 32 4.48 -6.95 -2.70
CA LEU A 32 3.81 -5.69 -3.07
C LEU A 32 3.04 -5.10 -1.90
N MET A 33 2.30 -5.93 -1.16
CA MET A 33 1.58 -5.51 0.05
C MET A 33 2.55 -4.99 1.12
N GLU A 34 3.66 -5.70 1.38
CA GLU A 34 4.66 -5.27 2.35
C GLU A 34 5.34 -3.94 1.95
N LYS A 35 5.63 -3.76 0.66
CA LYS A 35 6.17 -2.49 0.14
C LYS A 35 5.17 -1.34 0.30
N HIS A 36 3.89 -1.60 0.05
CA HIS A 36 2.85 -0.60 0.21
C HIS A 36 2.73 -0.15 1.68
N ASP A 37 2.67 -1.11 2.60
CA ASP A 37 2.59 -0.86 4.04
C ASP A 37 3.81 -0.10 4.55
N SER A 38 5.02 -0.54 4.17
CA SER A 38 6.27 0.13 4.54
C SER A 38 6.33 1.58 4.03
N LEU A 39 5.84 1.81 2.81
CA LEU A 39 5.81 3.14 2.22
C LEU A 39 4.78 4.05 2.89
N ASP A 40 3.62 3.53 3.27
CA ASP A 40 2.61 4.29 4.00
C ASP A 40 3.12 4.67 5.40
N ASP A 41 3.78 3.73 6.09
CA ASP A 41 4.42 3.99 7.38
C ASP A 41 5.56 5.02 7.24
N GLU A 42 6.36 4.95 6.18
CA GLU A 42 7.39 5.97 5.91
C GLU A 42 6.77 7.35 5.64
N ILE A 43 5.76 7.44 4.78
CA ILE A 43 5.02 8.68 4.50
C ILE A 43 4.48 9.28 5.81
N ARG A 44 3.88 8.46 6.65
CA ARG A 44 3.29 8.87 7.93
C ARG A 44 4.35 9.32 8.92
N ASN A 45 5.44 8.57 9.07
CA ASN A 45 6.57 8.98 9.90
C ASN A 45 7.14 10.32 9.43
N LEU A 46 7.27 10.53 8.12
CA LEU A 46 7.75 11.79 7.56
C LEU A 46 6.79 12.96 7.83
N GLU A 47 5.48 12.72 7.78
CA GLU A 47 4.46 13.71 8.17
C GLU A 47 4.49 14.02 9.68
N GLU A 48 4.67 13.00 10.53
CA GLU A 48 4.72 13.13 11.99
C GLU A 48 6.02 13.78 12.49
N LEU A 49 7.15 13.45 11.89
CA LEU A 49 8.46 13.99 12.25
C LEU A 49 8.58 15.49 11.98
N ASN A 50 7.61 16.09 11.28
CA ASN A 50 7.55 17.51 10.91
C ASN A 50 8.87 18.00 10.31
N GLN A 51 9.64 17.08 9.71
CA GLN A 51 10.89 17.39 9.07
C GLN A 51 10.56 18.11 7.75
N PRO A 52 11.36 19.11 7.36
CA PRO A 52 11.26 19.71 6.04
C PRO A 52 11.74 18.68 5.02
N ILE A 53 10.90 17.70 4.73
CA ILE A 53 11.11 16.85 3.57
C ILE A 53 10.87 17.73 2.34
N ASP A 54 11.70 17.55 1.32
CA ASP A 54 11.49 18.20 0.04
C ASP A 54 10.08 17.84 -0.46
N ASP A 55 9.25 18.84 -0.81
CA ASP A 55 7.91 18.63 -1.36
C ASP A 55 7.92 17.62 -2.53
N LEU A 56 8.99 17.67 -3.34
CA LEU A 56 9.27 16.71 -4.41
C LEU A 56 9.36 15.27 -3.90
N LYS A 57 10.11 15.04 -2.82
CA LYS A 57 10.27 13.71 -2.22
C LYS A 57 8.93 13.18 -1.71
N MET A 58 8.15 14.03 -1.05
CA MET A 58 6.83 13.66 -0.55
C MET A 58 5.87 13.32 -1.70
N GLU A 59 5.91 14.10 -2.77
CA GLU A 59 5.11 13.85 -3.97
C GLU A 59 5.51 12.53 -4.66
N GLU A 60 6.82 12.22 -4.72
CA GLU A 60 7.30 10.93 -5.23
C GLU A 60 6.84 9.75 -4.38
N LEU A 61 6.88 9.85 -3.05
CA LEU A 61 6.39 8.79 -2.16
C LEU A 61 4.88 8.57 -2.37
N LYS A 62 4.08 9.65 -2.43
CA LYS A 62 2.64 9.57 -2.72
C LYS A 62 2.35 8.93 -4.08
N LYS A 63 3.13 9.27 -5.12
CA LYS A 63 3.03 8.64 -6.44
C LYS A 63 3.37 7.15 -6.38
N THR A 64 4.44 6.78 -5.69
CA THR A 64 4.84 5.38 -5.51
C THR A 64 3.74 4.60 -4.80
N ARG A 65 3.12 5.16 -3.76
CA ARG A 65 2.01 4.53 -3.04
C ARG A 65 0.82 4.28 -3.96
N ALA A 66 0.46 5.26 -4.77
CA ALA A 66 -0.61 5.11 -5.77
C ALA A 66 -0.28 4.03 -6.82
N LEU A 67 0.98 3.96 -7.27
CA LEU A 67 1.42 2.93 -8.22
C LEU A 67 1.36 1.52 -7.63
N LEU A 68 1.86 1.34 -6.40
CA LEU A 68 1.79 0.06 -5.70
C LEU A 68 0.33 -0.39 -5.52
N LYS A 69 -0.56 0.53 -5.18
CA LYS A 69 -2.00 0.24 -5.12
C LYS A 69 -2.56 -0.21 -6.46
N ASP A 70 -2.22 0.49 -7.54
CA ASP A 70 -2.71 0.13 -8.88
C ASP A 70 -2.22 -1.27 -9.29
N GLN A 71 -0.95 -1.60 -9.00
CA GLN A 71 -0.40 -2.93 -9.20
C GLN A 71 -1.14 -4.00 -8.39
N ILE A 72 -1.36 -3.77 -7.11
CA ILE A 72 -2.11 -4.70 -6.24
C ILE A 72 -3.53 -4.90 -6.79
N TYR A 73 -4.20 -3.82 -7.21
CA TYR A 73 -5.52 -3.92 -7.83
C TYR A 73 -5.51 -4.69 -9.16
N GLN A 74 -4.47 -4.53 -9.98
CA GLN A 74 -4.30 -5.33 -11.20
C GLN A 74 -4.18 -6.81 -10.89
N TYR A 75 -3.36 -7.19 -9.92
CA TYR A 75 -3.24 -8.58 -9.46
C TYR A 75 -4.58 -9.14 -8.98
N LEU A 76 -5.30 -8.36 -8.17
CA LEU A 76 -6.62 -8.76 -7.68
C LEU A 76 -7.63 -8.93 -8.80
N ARG A 77 -7.58 -8.07 -9.83
CA ARG A 77 -8.48 -8.14 -10.99
C ARG A 77 -8.18 -9.33 -11.89
N ASP A 78 -6.91 -9.65 -12.08
CA ASP A 78 -6.47 -10.79 -12.91
C ASP A 78 -6.81 -12.13 -12.24
N ASN A 79 -6.82 -12.16 -10.91
CA ASN A 79 -7.09 -13.34 -10.08
C ASN A 79 -8.50 -13.36 -9.45
N LYS A 80 -9.43 -12.58 -9.98
CA LYS A 80 -10.84 -12.53 -9.55
C LYS A 80 -11.67 -13.65 -10.19
#